data_AF-A0A7K4DTS2-F1
#
_entry.id   AF-A0A7K4DTS2-F1
#
_cell.length_a   1.000
_cell.length_b   1.000
_cell.length_c   1.000
_cell.angle_alpha   90.00
_cell.angle_beta   90.00
_cell.angle_gamma   90.00
#
_symmetry.space_group_name_H-M   'P 1'
#
loop_
_entity.id
_entity.type
_entity.pdbx_description
1 polymer ?
#
loop_
_entity_poly.entity_id
_entity_poly.type
_entity_poly.pdbx_seq_one_letter_code
_entity_poly.pdbx_strand_id
1 'polypeptide(L)'
;MKLSGIVFLLFLIPIIIPAFGLSENDMNASISLVTIGGITIDDNLIAPFTDIENITSQFGVEVSFTELIAYSIGMVVYGIFIWNFYRFLARREMIPLGLKKYQTDGKKATSIIAYVFKYVIVFPLVVLVWFVVYSTFLFFMAPDIPKEHVFLIVISLVVTVRISAYYKEDLAKDFAKLIPFALLGIFLTSNIFFTPKDVIERAYDFIPFLGKIIGFVIYAIIVEAILRILFLIKRKIMPSADEKLEEKIEDQINEKIKVHVEKIEEKHEDLEKKIEKETDDIEKKIEKENNSNKDVTKE
;
A
#
# COMPACT_ATOMS: atom_id res chain seq x y z
N MET A 1 -0.92 -4.69 -11.17
CA MET A 1 -0.47 -4.73 -9.76
C MET A 1 0.86 -5.49 -9.69
N LYS A 2 1.98 -4.82 -9.99
CA LYS A 2 3.37 -5.32 -9.81
C LYS A 2 4.31 -4.25 -10.40
N LEU A 3 4.70 -3.28 -9.59
CA LEU A 3 5.88 -2.41 -9.84
C LEU A 3 6.25 -1.61 -8.57
N SER A 4 5.27 -1.32 -7.71
CA SER A 4 5.48 -0.55 -6.47
C SER A 4 6.37 -1.23 -5.43
N GLY A 5 6.50 -2.57 -5.43
CA GLY A 5 7.29 -3.29 -4.43
C GLY A 5 8.80 -3.26 -4.64
N ILE A 6 9.28 -3.13 -5.89
CA ILE A 6 10.72 -3.14 -6.22
C ILE A 6 11.33 -1.75 -6.07
N VAL A 7 10.56 -0.69 -6.37
CA VAL A 7 10.99 0.70 -6.13
C VAL A 7 11.18 0.95 -4.63
N PHE A 8 10.42 0.27 -3.77
CA PHE A 8 10.49 0.42 -2.32
C PHE A 8 11.81 -0.08 -1.70
N LEU A 9 12.50 -1.04 -2.34
CA LEU A 9 13.77 -1.60 -1.86
C LEU A 9 14.97 -0.73 -2.24
N LEU A 10 14.85 0.08 -3.31
CA LEU A 10 15.88 1.05 -3.72
C LEU A 10 15.93 2.30 -2.82
N PHE A 11 14.86 2.60 -2.07
CA PHE A 11 14.78 3.74 -1.15
C PHE A 11 15.30 3.46 0.27
N LEU A 12 15.73 2.23 0.57
CA LEU A 12 16.37 1.86 1.84
C LEU A 12 17.89 2.14 1.85
N ILE A 13 18.45 2.57 0.72
CA ILE A 13 19.83 3.05 0.65
C ILE A 13 19.82 4.48 1.21
N PRO A 14 20.57 4.81 2.27
CA PRO A 14 20.70 6.18 2.71
C PRO A 14 21.25 6.99 1.53
N ILE A 15 20.49 7.96 1.05
CA ILE A 15 20.98 8.97 0.13
C ILE A 15 21.97 9.79 0.96
N ILE A 16 23.24 9.37 0.94
CA ILE A 16 24.35 10.21 1.37
C ILE A 16 24.41 11.31 0.32
N ILE A 17 23.83 12.46 0.64
CA ILE A 17 24.16 13.69 -0.07
C ILE A 17 25.63 13.93 0.29
N PRO A 18 26.59 13.89 -0.66
CA PRO A 18 27.94 14.33 -0.35
C PRO A 18 27.83 15.83 -0.07
N ALA A 19 27.94 16.20 1.20
CA ALA A 19 28.24 17.56 1.60
C ALA A 19 29.60 17.90 0.98
N PHE A 20 29.59 18.61 -0.15
CA PHE A 20 30.77 19.24 -0.70
C PHE A 20 31.14 20.37 0.26
N GLY A 21 32.06 20.09 1.18
CA GLY A 21 32.77 21.11 1.92
C GLY A 21 33.67 21.84 0.95
N LEU A 22 33.24 23.00 0.45
CA LEU A 22 34.14 23.93 -0.22
C LEU A 22 34.94 24.65 0.85
N SER A 23 36.18 24.20 1.01
CA SER A 23 37.24 24.93 1.70
C SER A 23 37.46 26.27 1.01
N GLU A 24 37.51 27.34 1.79
CA GLU A 24 37.48 28.75 1.39
C GLU A 24 38.74 29.26 0.65
N ASN A 25 39.51 28.40 -0.03
CA ASN A 25 40.84 28.78 -0.53
C ASN A 25 41.19 28.46 -1.98
N ASP A 26 40.27 27.96 -2.82
CA ASP A 26 40.53 27.75 -4.25
C ASP A 26 39.55 28.53 -5.13
N MET A 27 39.65 29.85 -5.05
CA MET A 27 38.95 30.78 -5.94
C MET A 27 39.72 30.87 -7.27
N ASN A 28 39.58 29.85 -8.13
CA ASN A 28 39.76 29.88 -9.60
C ASN A 28 39.62 28.46 -10.18
N ALA A 29 38.41 27.90 -10.13
CA ALA A 29 38.05 26.73 -10.93
C ALA A 29 36.86 27.10 -11.80
N SER A 30 37.14 27.38 -13.07
CA SER A 30 36.15 27.50 -14.14
C SER A 30 35.19 26.30 -14.11
N ILE A 31 33.89 26.60 -13.94
CA ILE A 31 32.79 25.64 -13.93
C ILE A 31 32.83 24.86 -15.25
N SER A 32 33.36 23.64 -15.21
CA SER A 32 33.37 22.74 -16.36
C SER A 32 32.26 21.72 -16.22
N LEU A 33 31.22 21.93 -17.02
CA LEU A 33 30.30 20.98 -17.64
C LEU A 33 29.89 19.73 -16.82
N VAL A 34 28.66 19.72 -16.30
CA VAL A 34 27.97 18.48 -15.91
C VAL A 34 27.53 17.75 -17.20
N THR A 35 28.24 16.69 -17.58
CA THR A 35 27.84 15.80 -18.68
C THR A 35 26.92 14.71 -18.13
N ILE A 36 25.60 14.83 -18.34
CA ILE A 36 24.64 13.73 -18.10
C ILE A 36 24.36 13.07 -19.45
N GLY A 37 24.84 11.84 -19.63
CA GLY A 37 24.45 11.00 -20.77
C GLY A 37 24.88 11.50 -22.16
N GLY A 38 25.96 12.29 -22.26
CA GLY A 38 26.55 12.69 -23.55
C GLY A 38 25.88 13.89 -24.24
N ILE A 39 25.00 14.63 -23.55
CA ILE A 39 24.44 15.89 -24.05
C ILE A 39 25.23 17.05 -23.43
N THR A 40 25.90 17.84 -24.26
CA THR A 40 26.57 19.09 -23.86
C THR A 40 25.51 20.20 -23.77
N ILE A 41 25.28 20.74 -22.57
CA ILE A 41 24.40 21.89 -22.36
C ILE A 41 25.18 23.17 -22.69
N ASP A 42 24.65 23.97 -23.63
CA ASP A 42 25.26 25.20 -24.17
C ASP A 42 25.19 26.35 -23.15
N ASP A 43 26.24 27.17 -23.06
CA ASP A 43 26.40 28.26 -22.06
C ASP A 43 25.29 29.32 -22.14
N ASN A 44 24.68 29.48 -23.32
CA ASN A 44 23.56 30.39 -23.55
C ASN A 44 22.25 29.97 -22.85
N LEU A 45 22.16 28.73 -22.36
CA LEU A 45 21.02 28.27 -21.56
C LEU A 45 21.20 28.58 -20.06
N ILE A 46 22.43 28.90 -19.62
CA ILE A 46 22.82 29.09 -18.21
C ILE A 46 22.89 30.59 -17.85
N ALA A 47 23.15 31.47 -18.81
CA ALA A 47 23.16 32.93 -18.62
C ALA A 47 21.93 33.54 -17.90
N PRO A 48 20.67 33.11 -18.14
CA PRO A 48 19.55 33.62 -17.37
C PRO A 48 19.52 33.14 -15.91
N PHE A 49 20.29 32.11 -15.54
CA PHE A 49 20.38 31.63 -14.15
C PHE A 49 21.41 32.41 -13.31
N THR A 50 22.45 32.98 -13.93
CA THR A 50 23.45 33.81 -13.23
C THR A 50 22.90 35.17 -12.81
N ASP A 51 21.96 35.74 -13.57
CA ASP A 51 21.27 36.99 -13.20
C ASP A 51 20.27 36.81 -12.05
N ILE A 52 19.77 35.58 -11.84
CA ILE A 52 18.84 35.25 -10.77
C ILE A 52 19.54 35.18 -9.40
N GLU A 53 20.85 34.86 -9.38
CA GLU A 53 21.65 34.84 -8.15
C GLU A 53 21.75 36.23 -7.49
N ASN A 54 21.62 37.31 -8.26
CA ASN A 54 21.55 38.67 -7.72
C ASN A 54 20.20 39.03 -7.08
N ILE A 55 19.12 38.28 -7.33
CA ILE A 55 17.79 38.55 -6.76
C ILE A 55 17.74 38.21 -5.27
N THR A 56 18.53 37.24 -4.80
CA THR A 56 18.56 36.84 -3.38
C THR A 56 19.27 37.86 -2.49
N SER A 57 20.16 38.69 -3.05
CA SER A 57 20.87 39.76 -2.32
C SER A 57 19.93 40.82 -1.71
N GLN A 58 18.70 40.97 -2.25
CA GLN A 58 17.71 41.91 -1.71
C GLN A 58 17.00 41.41 -0.44
N PHE A 59 17.11 40.12 -0.10
CA PHE A 59 16.46 39.53 1.08
C PHE A 59 17.32 39.60 2.35
N GLY A 60 18.51 40.21 2.30
CA GLY A 60 19.37 40.45 3.47
C GLY A 60 19.98 39.19 4.09
N VAL A 61 19.89 38.05 3.39
CA VAL A 61 20.46 36.77 3.78
C VAL A 61 21.22 36.24 2.57
N GLU A 62 22.48 35.83 2.75
CA GLU A 62 23.32 35.19 1.73
C GLU A 62 22.80 33.77 1.40
N VAL A 63 21.55 33.66 0.94
CA VAL A 63 20.97 32.39 0.50
C VAL A 63 21.24 32.24 -0.99
N SER A 64 22.03 31.24 -1.38
CA SER A 64 22.23 30.93 -2.79
C SER A 64 20.90 30.47 -3.40
N PHE A 65 20.58 30.95 -4.59
CA PHE A 65 19.39 30.50 -5.34
C PHE A 65 19.37 28.97 -5.55
N THR A 66 20.56 28.37 -5.65
CA THR A 66 20.76 26.92 -5.74
C THR A 66 20.25 26.18 -4.49
N GLU A 67 20.50 26.73 -3.31
CA GLU A 67 20.02 26.14 -2.04
C GLU A 67 18.50 26.19 -1.96
N LEU A 68 17.89 27.31 -2.36
CA LEU A 68 16.43 27.46 -2.35
C LEU A 68 15.75 26.42 -3.24
N ILE A 69 16.27 26.20 -4.45
CA ILE A 69 15.78 25.17 -5.36
C ILE A 69 15.99 23.77 -4.75
N ALA A 70 17.17 23.49 -4.20
CA ALA A 70 17.49 22.20 -3.60
C ALA A 70 16.56 21.86 -2.42
N TYR A 71 16.34 22.79 -1.50
CA TYR A 71 15.40 22.63 -0.38
C TYR A 71 13.97 22.42 -0.89
N SER A 72 13.53 23.20 -1.89
CA SER A 72 12.18 23.09 -2.45
C SER A 72 11.93 21.72 -3.09
N ILE A 73 12.85 21.26 -3.92
CA ILE A 73 12.78 19.93 -4.54
C ILE A 73 12.83 18.83 -3.46
N GLY A 74 13.74 18.96 -2.50
CA GLY A 74 13.87 18.02 -1.38
C GLY A 74 12.56 17.87 -0.58
N MET A 75 11.90 18.99 -0.27
CA MET A 75 10.61 18.99 0.43
C MET A 75 9.51 18.31 -0.38
N VAL A 76 9.44 18.53 -1.70
CA VAL A 76 8.45 17.87 -2.57
C VAL A 76 8.69 16.37 -2.62
N VAL A 77 9.93 15.94 -2.84
CA VAL A 77 10.31 14.52 -2.87
C VAL A 77 9.98 13.84 -1.55
N TYR A 78 10.34 14.48 -0.43
CA TYR A 78 10.03 13.97 0.91
C TYR A 78 8.51 13.91 1.15
N GLY A 79 7.75 14.94 0.74
CA GLY A 79 6.29 14.94 0.83
C GLY A 79 5.63 13.80 0.05
N ILE A 80 6.11 13.51 -1.16
CA ILE A 80 5.64 12.36 -1.97
C ILE A 80 5.94 11.04 -1.26
N PHE A 81 7.14 10.92 -0.66
CA PHE A 81 7.51 9.75 0.13
C PHE A 81 6.57 9.54 1.33
N ILE A 82 6.34 10.59 2.14
CA ILE A 82 5.39 10.54 3.26
C ILE A 82 4.01 10.13 2.76
N TRP A 83 3.58 10.69 1.63
CA TRP A 83 2.27 10.44 1.08
C TRP A 83 2.00 8.97 0.80
N ASN A 84 2.96 8.30 0.18
CA ASN A 84 2.85 6.87 -0.10
C ASN A 84 2.89 6.06 1.19
N PHE A 85 3.76 6.49 2.11
CA PHE A 85 4.01 5.82 3.36
C PHE A 85 2.83 5.85 4.34
N TYR A 86 2.29 7.03 4.64
CA TYR A 86 1.21 7.16 5.62
C TYR A 86 -0.05 6.42 5.18
N ARG A 87 -0.34 6.40 3.86
CA ARG A 87 -1.48 5.65 3.29
C ARG A 87 -1.31 4.16 3.45
N PHE A 88 -0.10 3.65 3.30
CA PHE A 88 0.17 2.25 3.55
C PHE A 88 -0.09 1.89 5.02
N LEU A 89 0.37 2.73 5.94
CA LEU A 89 0.26 2.53 7.38
C LEU A 89 -1.16 2.60 7.93
N ALA A 90 -1.93 3.59 7.46
CA ALA A 90 -3.24 3.93 8.00
C ALA A 90 -4.36 2.97 7.59
N ARG A 91 -4.09 2.07 6.64
CA ARG A 91 -5.06 1.03 6.24
C ARG A 91 -5.33 0.09 7.40
N ARG A 92 -6.61 -0.15 7.67
CA ARG A 92 -7.05 -1.18 8.64
C ARG A 92 -6.55 -2.56 8.22
N GLU A 93 -6.62 -2.84 6.92
CA GLU A 93 -6.06 -4.05 6.32
C GLU A 93 -4.90 -3.69 5.38
N MET A 94 -3.68 -3.82 5.91
CA MET A 94 -2.48 -3.45 5.15
C MET A 94 -2.25 -4.34 3.91
N ILE A 95 -2.71 -5.59 3.96
CA ILE A 95 -2.60 -6.57 2.88
C ILE A 95 -3.97 -7.24 2.68
N PRO A 96 -4.78 -6.84 1.69
CA PRO A 96 -6.04 -7.52 1.42
C PRO A 96 -5.74 -8.95 0.94
N LEU A 97 -6.22 -9.95 1.69
CA LEU A 97 -6.20 -11.34 1.21
C LEU A 97 -7.56 -11.58 0.55
N GLY A 98 -7.54 -11.97 -0.71
CA GLY A 98 -8.73 -12.45 -1.42
C GLY A 98 -9.18 -13.81 -0.89
N LEU A 99 -9.61 -13.88 0.38
CA LEU A 99 -10.05 -15.10 1.06
C LEU A 99 -11.23 -15.77 0.34
N LYS A 100 -12.01 -15.01 -0.45
CA LYS A 100 -13.08 -15.55 -1.31
C LYS A 100 -12.55 -16.65 -2.26
N LYS A 101 -11.30 -16.52 -2.74
CA LYS A 101 -10.69 -17.53 -3.64
C LYS A 101 -10.36 -18.86 -2.96
N TYR A 102 -10.23 -18.87 -1.63
CA TYR A 102 -9.88 -20.05 -0.83
C TYR A 102 -11.10 -20.71 -0.17
N GLN A 103 -12.26 -20.05 -0.15
CA GLN A 103 -13.52 -20.68 0.29
C GLN A 103 -14.17 -21.54 -0.81
N THR A 104 -14.00 -21.17 -2.08
CA THR A 104 -14.56 -21.92 -3.23
C THR A 104 -13.96 -23.32 -3.39
N ASP A 105 -12.72 -23.54 -2.94
CA ASP A 105 -11.97 -24.77 -3.20
C ASP A 105 -12.16 -25.88 -2.14
N GLY A 106 -13.14 -25.74 -1.24
CA GLY A 106 -13.49 -26.76 -0.22
C GLY A 106 -12.47 -26.94 0.92
N LYS A 107 -11.26 -26.37 0.81
CA LYS A 107 -10.18 -26.48 1.81
C LYS A 107 -10.32 -25.41 2.91
N LYS A 108 -11.30 -25.61 3.80
CA LYS A 108 -11.55 -24.74 4.97
C LYS A 108 -10.28 -24.54 5.84
N ALA A 109 -9.44 -25.57 5.96
CA ALA A 109 -8.20 -25.52 6.73
C ALA A 109 -7.16 -24.54 6.17
N THR A 110 -6.98 -24.47 4.84
CA THR A 110 -6.00 -23.54 4.23
C THR A 110 -6.40 -22.08 4.39
N SER A 111 -7.70 -21.79 4.41
CA SER A 111 -8.21 -20.43 4.64
C SER A 111 -7.94 -19.97 6.07
N ILE A 112 -8.13 -20.85 7.06
CA ILE A 112 -7.84 -20.56 8.48
C ILE A 112 -6.34 -20.35 8.68
N ILE A 113 -5.49 -21.20 8.10
CA ILE A 113 -4.02 -21.06 8.21
C ILE A 113 -3.54 -19.75 7.57
N ALA A 114 -4.04 -19.40 6.38
CA ALA A 114 -3.69 -18.15 5.72
C ALA A 114 -4.15 -16.92 6.54
N TYR A 115 -5.32 -17.01 7.18
CA TYR A 115 -5.83 -16.01 8.09
C TYR A 115 -4.88 -15.85 9.30
N VAL A 116 -4.58 -16.95 10.01
CA VAL A 116 -3.70 -16.93 11.18
C VAL A 116 -2.31 -16.40 10.82
N PHE A 117 -1.71 -16.86 9.72
CA PHE A 117 -0.40 -16.41 9.27
C PHE A 117 -0.34 -14.89 9.04
N LYS A 118 -1.37 -14.32 8.38
CA LYS A 118 -1.43 -12.87 8.12
C LYS A 118 -1.42 -12.06 9.41
N TYR A 119 -2.21 -12.46 10.40
CA TYR A 119 -2.42 -11.64 11.59
C TYR A 119 -1.42 -11.91 12.72
N VAL A 120 -0.90 -13.13 12.81
CA VAL A 120 0.09 -13.50 13.84
C VAL A 120 1.51 -13.18 13.39
N ILE A 121 1.82 -13.24 12.08
CA ILE A 121 3.20 -13.09 11.59
C ILE A 121 3.36 -11.84 10.74
N VAL A 122 2.56 -11.68 9.68
CA VAL A 122 2.80 -10.60 8.72
C VAL A 122 2.49 -9.24 9.33
N PHE A 123 1.39 -9.11 10.05
CA PHE A 123 1.01 -7.84 10.66
C PHE A 123 2.03 -7.34 11.70
N PRO A 124 2.48 -8.15 12.67
CA PRO A 124 3.47 -7.71 13.66
C PRO A 124 4.81 -7.36 13.03
N LEU A 125 5.20 -8.06 11.96
CA LEU A 125 6.40 -7.74 11.20
C LEU A 125 6.30 -6.36 10.55
N VAL A 126 5.14 -6.02 9.96
CA VAL A 126 4.94 -4.69 9.39
C VAL A 126 4.99 -3.61 10.48
N VAL A 127 4.34 -3.84 11.63
CA VAL A 127 4.42 -2.92 12.77
C VAL A 127 5.85 -2.75 13.27
N LEU A 128 6.62 -3.84 13.37
CA LEU A 128 8.01 -3.84 13.79
C LEU A 128 8.89 -3.01 12.85
N VAL A 129 8.78 -3.24 11.54
CA VAL A 129 9.54 -2.47 10.54
C VAL A 129 9.28 -0.98 10.70
N TRP A 130 8.01 -0.58 10.88
CA TRP A 130 7.67 0.83 11.01
C TRP A 130 8.04 1.44 12.33
N PHE A 131 7.93 0.68 13.42
CA PHE A 131 8.44 1.08 14.71
C PHE A 131 9.94 1.38 14.62
N VAL A 132 10.73 0.47 14.04
CA VAL A 132 12.18 0.67 13.86
C VAL A 132 12.46 1.92 13.03
N VAL A 133 11.77 2.10 11.90
CA VAL A 133 11.94 3.29 11.05
C VAL A 133 11.65 4.59 11.82
N TYR A 134 10.51 4.67 12.50
CA TYR A 134 10.15 5.87 13.26
C TYR A 134 11.05 6.13 14.46
N SER A 135 11.42 5.09 15.20
CA SER A 135 12.35 5.19 16.31
C SER A 135 13.72 5.62 15.85
N THR A 136 14.20 5.10 14.73
CA THR A 136 15.47 5.53 14.13
C THR A 136 15.40 7.02 13.83
N PHE A 137 14.42 7.46 13.04
CA PHE A 137 14.31 8.87 12.70
C PHE A 137 14.20 9.79 13.92
N LEU A 138 13.34 9.46 14.89
CA LEU A 138 13.16 10.26 16.09
C LEU A 138 14.41 10.25 16.97
N PHE A 139 15.11 9.12 17.04
CA PHE A 139 16.37 8.99 17.76
C PHE A 139 17.49 9.85 17.15
N PHE A 140 17.54 9.99 15.83
CA PHE A 140 18.49 10.89 15.16
C PHE A 140 18.13 12.37 15.35
N MET A 141 16.85 12.70 15.28
CA MET A 141 16.37 14.09 15.30
C MET A 141 16.25 14.69 16.71
N ALA A 142 16.09 13.86 17.75
CA ALA A 142 15.87 14.33 19.11
C ALA A 142 16.97 13.83 20.07
N PRO A 143 18.20 14.38 20.00
CA PRO A 143 19.32 13.97 20.87
C PRO A 143 19.04 14.14 22.36
N ASP A 144 18.24 15.15 22.71
CA ASP A 144 17.99 15.51 24.11
C ASP A 144 16.91 14.64 24.77
N ILE A 145 16.21 13.79 24.00
CA ILE A 145 15.17 12.91 24.51
C ILE A 145 15.81 11.58 24.94
N PRO A 146 15.63 11.14 26.21
CA PRO A 146 16.11 9.84 26.64
C PRO A 146 15.55 8.71 25.76
N LYS A 147 16.39 7.71 25.48
CA LYS A 147 16.12 6.65 24.49
C LYS A 147 14.81 5.91 24.78
N GLU A 148 14.53 5.66 26.05
CA GLU A 148 13.29 5.05 26.55
C GLU A 148 12.03 5.85 26.15
N HIS A 149 12.11 7.18 26.22
CA HIS A 149 11.00 8.05 25.85
C HIS A 149 10.79 8.10 24.34
N VAL A 150 11.87 8.04 23.53
CA VAL A 150 11.76 7.93 22.06
C VAL A 150 10.94 6.71 21.67
N PHE A 151 11.24 5.55 22.25
CA PHE A 151 10.48 4.32 21.97
C PHE A 151 9.04 4.40 22.46
N LEU A 152 8.80 4.98 23.64
CA LEU A 152 7.46 5.19 24.18
C LEU A 152 6.61 6.06 23.23
N ILE A 153 7.15 7.19 22.77
CA ILE A 153 6.47 8.09 21.84
C ILE A 153 6.12 7.34 20.55
N VAL A 154 7.08 6.61 19.98
CA VAL A 154 6.88 5.90 18.72
C VAL A 154 5.88 4.76 18.86
N ILE A 155 5.95 3.93 19.91
CA ILE A 155 4.98 2.84 20.08
C ILE A 155 3.58 3.39 20.34
N SER A 156 3.47 4.47 21.13
CA SER A 156 2.19 5.13 21.39
C SER A 156 1.58 5.68 20.12
N LEU A 157 2.39 6.27 19.22
CA LEU A 157 1.90 6.71 17.93
C LEU A 157 1.48 5.54 17.05
N VAL A 158 2.31 4.50 16.94
CA VAL A 158 1.99 3.31 16.13
C VAL A 158 0.68 2.68 16.59
N VAL A 159 0.49 2.51 17.89
CA VAL A 159 -0.76 2.00 18.47
C VAL A 159 -1.93 2.95 18.23
N THR A 160 -1.73 4.26 18.37
CA THR A 160 -2.75 5.26 18.04
C THR A 160 -3.21 5.12 16.59
N VAL A 161 -2.28 5.02 15.64
CA VAL A 161 -2.58 4.78 14.22
C VAL A 161 -3.41 3.51 14.04
N ARG A 162 -3.09 2.42 14.77
CA ARG A 162 -3.87 1.17 14.70
C ARG A 162 -5.28 1.33 15.24
N ILE A 163 -5.43 1.87 16.43
CA ILE A 163 -6.75 2.10 17.03
C ILE A 163 -7.59 2.98 16.09
N SER A 164 -7.01 4.05 15.56
CA SER A 164 -7.69 4.93 14.62
C SER A 164 -8.06 4.23 13.30
N ALA A 165 -7.25 3.31 12.79
CA ALA A 165 -7.55 2.59 11.54
C ALA A 165 -8.81 1.72 11.67
N TYR A 166 -9.08 1.21 12.87
CA TYR A 166 -10.32 0.48 13.17
C TYR A 166 -11.53 1.39 13.40
N TYR A 167 -11.31 2.67 13.72
CA TYR A 167 -12.37 3.66 13.86
C TYR A 167 -12.70 4.33 12.52
N LYS A 168 -11.74 5.06 11.94
CA LYS A 168 -11.78 5.72 10.63
C LYS A 168 -10.37 5.81 10.04
N GLU A 169 -10.18 5.26 8.84
CA GLU A 169 -8.86 5.28 8.18
C GLU A 169 -8.33 6.71 7.94
N ASP A 170 -9.20 7.69 7.71
CA ASP A 170 -8.76 9.09 7.53
C ASP A 170 -8.12 9.67 8.77
N LEU A 171 -8.63 9.33 9.96
CA LEU A 171 -8.02 9.74 11.22
C LEU A 171 -6.65 9.04 11.42
N ALA A 172 -6.57 7.76 11.06
CA ALA A 172 -5.30 7.03 11.11
C ALA A 172 -4.25 7.63 10.15
N LYS A 173 -4.70 8.12 8.98
CA LYS A 173 -3.82 8.83 8.03
C LYS A 173 -3.26 10.08 8.68
N ASP A 174 -4.04 10.83 9.44
CA ASP A 174 -3.57 12.06 10.08
C ASP A 174 -2.56 11.78 11.18
N PHE A 175 -2.78 10.76 12.01
CA PHE A 175 -1.78 10.33 13.00
C PHE A 175 -0.51 9.77 12.37
N ALA A 176 -0.61 8.99 11.30
CA ALA A 176 0.55 8.38 10.64
C ALA A 176 1.48 9.42 9.99
N LYS A 177 0.98 10.61 9.67
CA LYS A 177 1.76 11.71 9.10
C LYS A 177 2.55 12.50 10.16
N LEU A 178 2.21 12.39 11.45
CA LEU A 178 2.76 13.26 12.50
C LEU A 178 4.28 13.16 12.63
N ILE A 179 4.83 11.95 12.80
CA ILE A 179 6.29 11.80 12.94
C ILE A 179 7.01 12.24 11.66
N PRO A 180 6.66 11.76 10.45
CA PRO A 180 7.36 12.19 9.24
C PRO A 180 7.37 13.71 9.03
N PHE A 181 6.26 14.41 9.29
CA PHE A 181 6.23 15.87 9.18
C PHE A 181 6.94 16.58 10.34
N ALA A 182 6.87 16.06 11.56
CA ALA A 182 7.63 16.60 12.68
C ALA A 182 9.13 16.51 12.40
N LEU A 183 9.59 15.40 11.84
CA LEU A 183 10.99 15.20 11.43
C LEU A 183 11.39 16.16 10.31
N LEU A 184 10.52 16.39 9.33
CA LEU A 184 10.78 17.40 8.30
C LEU A 184 10.91 18.79 8.92
N GLY A 185 10.03 19.14 9.86
CA GLY A 185 10.08 20.40 10.58
C GLY A 185 11.39 20.57 11.35
N ILE A 186 11.82 19.55 12.09
CA ILE A 186 13.11 19.56 12.80
C ILE A 186 14.27 19.65 11.79
N PHE A 187 14.25 18.88 10.70
CA PHE A 187 15.28 18.92 9.66
C PHE A 187 15.41 20.31 9.02
N LEU A 188 14.29 20.99 8.75
CA LEU A 188 14.29 22.32 8.14
C LEU A 188 14.66 23.44 9.11
N THR A 189 14.54 23.24 10.42
CA THR A 189 14.78 24.28 11.43
C THR A 189 16.08 24.12 12.18
N SER A 190 16.66 22.92 12.17
CA SER A 190 17.84 22.60 12.92
C SER A 190 19.09 22.68 12.03
N ASN A 191 20.13 23.35 12.51
CA ASN A 191 21.46 23.32 11.89
C ASN A 191 22.20 21.99 12.18
N ILE A 192 21.46 20.88 12.29
CA ILE A 192 22.05 19.57 12.60
C ILE A 192 22.64 19.02 11.30
N PHE A 193 23.86 19.47 10.99
CA PHE A 193 24.68 18.81 10.00
C PHE A 193 25.15 17.47 10.58
N PHE A 194 24.54 16.39 10.15
CA PHE A 194 25.00 15.06 10.50
C PHE A 194 26.26 14.74 9.70
N THR A 195 27.43 14.76 10.34
CA THR A 195 28.63 14.19 9.72
C THR A 195 28.40 12.67 9.58
N PRO A 196 28.90 12.00 8.51
CA PRO A 196 28.78 10.55 8.39
C PRO A 196 29.25 9.78 9.64
N LYS A 197 30.21 10.33 10.37
CA LYS A 197 30.72 9.79 11.63
C LYS A 197 29.67 9.84 12.76
N ASP A 198 29.00 10.98 12.92
CA ASP A 198 27.91 11.17 13.90
C ASP A 198 26.75 10.23 13.61
N VAL A 199 26.46 9.97 12.33
CA VAL A 199 25.42 9.02 11.93
C VAL A 199 25.75 7.61 12.37
N ILE A 200 27.00 7.18 12.14
CA ILE A 200 27.48 5.84 12.45
C ILE A 200 27.53 5.62 13.96
N GLU A 201 28.11 6.54 14.72
CA GLU A 201 28.21 6.43 16.18
C GLU A 201 26.82 6.31 16.81
N ARG A 202 25.87 7.13 16.34
CA ARG A 202 24.50 7.10 16.81
C ARG A 202 23.76 5.83 16.38
N ALA A 203 24.02 5.30 15.19
CA ALA A 203 23.49 4.00 14.79
C ALA A 203 23.99 2.84 15.68
N TYR A 204 25.28 2.85 16.06
CA TYR A 204 25.81 1.86 17.01
C TYR A 204 25.15 1.96 18.38
N ASP A 205 24.88 3.18 18.84
CA ASP A 205 24.21 3.48 20.11
C ASP A 205 22.75 3.00 20.17
N PHE A 206 22.13 2.75 19.01
CA PHE A 206 20.78 2.21 18.86
C PHE A 206 20.74 0.68 18.97
N ILE A 207 21.83 -0.02 18.59
CA ILE A 207 21.87 -1.49 18.52
C ILE A 207 21.54 -2.17 19.87
N PRO A 208 22.11 -1.76 21.02
CA PRO A 208 21.79 -2.39 22.31
C PRO A 208 20.31 -2.29 22.68
N PHE A 209 19.61 -1.29 22.15
CA PHE A 209 18.19 -1.07 22.40
C PHE A 209 17.28 -1.90 21.50
N LEU A 210 17.78 -2.47 20.39
CA LEU A 210 17.04 -3.42 19.56
C LEU A 210 16.53 -4.61 20.38
N GLY A 211 17.28 -5.04 21.41
CA GLY A 211 16.85 -6.12 22.32
C GLY A 211 15.58 -5.79 23.11
N LYS A 212 15.30 -4.51 23.38
CA LYS A 212 14.07 -4.06 24.08
C LYS A 212 12.87 -3.92 23.14
N ILE A 213 13.08 -3.90 21.82
CA ILE A 213 12.02 -3.76 20.81
C ILE A 213 11.02 -4.91 20.87
N ILE A 214 11.48 -6.11 21.23
CA ILE A 214 10.62 -7.30 21.33
C ILE A 214 9.42 -7.06 22.26
N GLY A 215 9.60 -6.33 23.37
CA GLY A 215 8.53 -6.01 24.32
C GLY A 215 7.47 -5.11 23.70
N PHE A 216 7.89 -4.10 22.94
CA PHE A 216 6.97 -3.20 22.22
C PHE A 216 6.23 -3.92 21.09
N VAL A 217 6.88 -4.88 20.43
CA VAL A 217 6.25 -5.71 19.39
C VAL A 217 5.19 -6.63 19.99
N ILE A 218 5.48 -7.29 21.10
CA ILE A 218 4.50 -8.09 21.84
C ILE A 218 3.30 -7.25 22.25
N TYR A 219 3.54 -6.04 22.77
CA TYR A 219 2.46 -5.10 23.11
C TYR A 219 1.59 -4.76 21.89
N ALA A 220 2.20 -4.43 20.74
CA ALA A 220 1.46 -4.14 19.52
C ALA A 220 0.66 -5.35 19.01
N ILE A 221 1.17 -6.57 19.15
CA ILE A 221 0.45 -7.81 18.83
C ILE A 221 -0.80 -7.94 19.68
N ILE A 222 -0.68 -7.72 21.00
CA ILE A 222 -1.80 -7.81 21.94
C ILE A 222 -2.87 -6.77 21.58
N VAL A 223 -2.46 -5.53 21.35
CA VAL A 223 -3.39 -4.45 20.97
C VAL A 223 -4.12 -4.78 19.66
N GLU A 224 -3.42 -5.24 18.63
CA GLU A 224 -4.04 -5.63 17.37
C GLU A 224 -5.03 -6.78 17.56
N ALA A 225 -4.66 -7.80 18.35
CA ALA A 225 -5.54 -8.93 18.64
C ALA A 225 -6.84 -8.45 19.29
N ILE A 226 -6.75 -7.56 20.30
CA ILE A 226 -7.89 -6.95 20.97
C ILE A 226 -8.75 -6.16 19.97
N LEU A 227 -8.15 -5.27 19.18
CA LEU A 227 -8.87 -4.45 18.20
C LEU A 227 -9.61 -5.30 17.17
N ARG A 228 -9.00 -6.40 16.73
CA ARG A 228 -9.61 -7.34 15.80
C ARG A 228 -10.79 -8.07 16.41
N ILE A 229 -10.69 -8.51 17.66
CA ILE A 229 -11.80 -9.12 18.38
C ILE A 229 -12.95 -8.12 18.53
N LEU A 230 -12.65 -6.88 18.94
CA LEU A 230 -13.64 -5.80 19.03
C LEU A 230 -14.32 -5.53 17.69
N PHE A 231 -13.55 -5.53 16.60
CA PHE A 231 -14.09 -5.34 15.25
C PHE A 231 -15.03 -6.48 14.83
N LEU A 232 -14.67 -7.74 15.12
CA LEU A 232 -15.53 -8.89 14.85
C LEU A 232 -16.83 -8.83 15.65
N ILE A 233 -16.76 -8.41 16.92
CA ILE A 233 -17.93 -8.20 17.78
C ILE A 233 -18.81 -7.08 17.23
N LYS A 234 -18.22 -5.92 16.92
CA LYS A 234 -18.94 -4.77 16.34
C LYS A 234 -19.65 -5.17 15.05
N ARG A 235 -18.96 -5.89 14.16
CA ARG A 235 -19.54 -6.39 12.91
C ARG A 235 -20.71 -7.33 13.15
N LYS A 236 -20.62 -8.21 14.15
CA LYS A 236 -21.71 -9.13 14.50
C LYS A 236 -22.93 -8.43 15.09
N ILE A 237 -22.74 -7.33 15.83
CA ILE A 237 -23.82 -6.60 16.51
C ILE A 237 -24.47 -5.54 15.60
N MET A 238 -23.69 -4.91 14.73
CA MET A 238 -24.13 -3.81 13.87
C MET A 238 -23.73 -4.11 12.42
N PRO A 239 -24.57 -4.85 11.66
CA PRO A 239 -24.31 -5.11 10.25
C PRO A 239 -24.27 -3.77 9.52
N SER A 240 -23.09 -3.44 8.99
CA SER A 240 -22.81 -2.18 8.31
C SER A 240 -23.69 -2.02 7.06
N ALA A 241 -23.94 -0.78 6.65
CA ALA A 241 -24.72 -0.50 5.42
C ALA A 241 -24.15 -1.21 4.18
N ASP A 242 -22.84 -1.47 4.15
CA ASP A 242 -22.17 -2.25 3.11
C ASP A 242 -22.62 -3.71 3.06
N GLU A 243 -22.96 -4.32 4.20
CA GLU A 243 -23.46 -5.70 4.29
C GLU A 243 -24.91 -5.79 3.78
N LYS A 244 -25.74 -4.77 4.08
CA LYS A 244 -27.08 -4.66 3.47
C LYS A 244 -27.01 -4.45 1.95
N LEU A 245 -25.92 -3.87 1.45
CA LEU A 245 -25.70 -3.69 0.02
C LEU A 245 -25.21 -5.01 -0.62
N GLU A 246 -24.28 -5.72 0.02
CA GLU A 246 -23.83 -7.04 -0.43
C GLU A 246 -24.98 -8.06 -0.42
N GLU A 247 -25.80 -8.09 0.63
CA GLU A 247 -27.00 -8.94 0.72
C GLU A 247 -28.01 -8.62 -0.39
N LYS A 248 -28.29 -7.32 -0.64
CA LYS A 248 -29.13 -6.90 -1.77
C LYS A 248 -28.57 -7.31 -3.13
N ILE A 249 -27.26 -7.27 -3.31
CA ILE A 249 -26.62 -7.69 -4.56
C ILE A 249 -26.70 -9.21 -4.72
N GLU A 250 -26.46 -9.97 -3.66
CA GLU A 250 -26.59 -11.43 -3.67
C GLU A 250 -28.04 -11.87 -3.96
N ASP A 251 -29.02 -11.20 -3.35
CA ASP A 251 -30.44 -11.44 -3.63
C ASP A 251 -30.79 -11.17 -5.09
N GLN A 252 -30.33 -10.04 -5.65
CA GLN A 252 -30.55 -9.72 -7.06
C GLN A 252 -29.89 -10.72 -8.01
N ILE A 253 -28.70 -11.22 -7.66
CA ILE A 253 -28.00 -12.23 -8.45
C ILE A 253 -28.76 -13.56 -8.39
N ASN A 254 -29.18 -14.00 -7.20
CA ASN A 254 -29.91 -15.25 -7.03
C ASN A 254 -31.27 -15.22 -7.72
N GLU A 255 -32.00 -14.11 -7.64
CA GLU A 255 -33.26 -13.91 -8.37
C GLU A 255 -33.03 -14.01 -9.89
N LYS A 256 -32.00 -13.33 -10.40
CA LYS A 256 -31.67 -13.36 -11.83
C LYS A 256 -31.23 -14.75 -12.30
N ILE A 257 -30.51 -15.50 -11.47
CA ILE A 257 -30.14 -16.89 -11.74
C ILE A 257 -31.39 -17.78 -11.77
N LYS A 258 -32.28 -17.66 -10.78
CA LYS A 258 -33.51 -18.45 -10.71
C LYS A 258 -34.37 -18.26 -11.96
N VAL A 259 -34.57 -17.01 -12.38
CA VAL A 259 -35.31 -16.69 -13.62
C VAL A 259 -34.62 -17.27 -14.85
N HIS A 260 -33.28 -17.32 -14.88
CA HIS A 260 -32.55 -17.89 -16.00
C HIS A 260 -32.65 -19.42 -16.04
N VAL A 261 -32.61 -20.09 -14.89
CA VAL A 261 -32.77 -21.54 -14.76
C VAL A 261 -34.18 -21.95 -15.19
N GLU A 262 -35.20 -21.25 -14.70
CA GLU A 262 -36.60 -21.53 -15.06
C GLU A 262 -36.85 -21.37 -16.58
N LYS A 263 -36.26 -20.34 -17.20
CA LYS A 263 -36.30 -20.17 -18.67
C LYS A 263 -35.56 -21.26 -19.44
N ILE A 264 -34.52 -21.86 -18.85
CA ILE A 264 -33.79 -22.97 -19.48
C ILE A 264 -34.63 -24.25 -19.36
N GLU A 265 -35.25 -24.48 -18.21
CA GLU A 265 -36.16 -25.62 -18.00
C GLU A 265 -37.36 -25.58 -18.93
N GLU A 266 -38.05 -24.43 -19.05
CA GLU A 266 -39.16 -24.26 -20.00
C GLU A 266 -38.71 -24.55 -21.45
N LYS A 267 -37.54 -24.04 -21.86
CA LYS A 267 -36.99 -24.31 -23.19
C LYS A 267 -36.65 -25.78 -23.40
N HIS A 268 -36.16 -26.45 -22.37
CA HIS A 268 -35.88 -27.88 -22.43
C HIS A 268 -37.16 -28.69 -22.58
N GLU A 269 -38.21 -28.36 -21.81
CA GLU A 269 -39.51 -29.03 -21.89
C GLU A 269 -40.16 -28.82 -23.27
N ASP A 270 -40.09 -27.62 -23.83
CA ASP A 270 -40.56 -27.32 -25.19
C ASP A 270 -39.78 -28.08 -26.28
N LEU A 271 -38.48 -28.28 -26.08
CA LEU A 271 -37.64 -29.07 -26.99
C LEU A 271 -37.97 -30.56 -26.91
N GLU A 272 -38.17 -31.10 -25.70
CA GLU A 272 -38.57 -32.50 -25.52
C GLU A 272 -39.91 -32.80 -26.20
N LYS A 273 -40.92 -31.93 -26.00
CA LYS A 273 -42.23 -32.05 -26.69
C LYS A 273 -42.10 -31.99 -28.21
N LYS A 274 -41.18 -31.19 -28.74
CA LYS A 274 -40.91 -31.15 -30.19
C LYS A 274 -40.26 -32.43 -30.70
N ILE A 275 -39.28 -32.96 -29.97
CA ILE A 275 -38.58 -34.20 -30.33
C ILE A 275 -39.56 -35.39 -30.30
N GLU A 276 -40.41 -35.49 -29.28
CA GLU A 276 -41.42 -36.54 -29.16
C GLU A 276 -42.40 -36.50 -30.35
N LYS A 277 -42.91 -35.31 -30.67
CA LYS A 277 -43.80 -35.12 -31.82
C LYS A 277 -43.14 -35.45 -33.16
N GLU A 278 -41.89 -35.03 -33.37
CA GLU A 278 -41.15 -35.37 -34.59
C GLU A 278 -40.88 -36.88 -34.69
N THR A 279 -40.61 -37.54 -33.56
CA THR A 279 -40.38 -38.99 -33.50
C THR A 279 -41.65 -39.77 -33.85
N ASP A 280 -42.80 -39.38 -33.28
CA ASP A 280 -44.12 -39.95 -33.60
C ASP A 280 -44.47 -39.78 -35.09
N ASP A 281 -44.16 -38.61 -35.67
CA ASP A 281 -44.43 -38.31 -37.07
C ASP A 281 -43.52 -39.13 -38.01
N ILE A 282 -42.28 -39.43 -37.60
CA ILE A 282 -41.36 -40.32 -38.31
C ILE A 282 -41.87 -41.77 -38.24
N GLU A 283 -42.28 -42.24 -37.07
CA GLU A 283 -42.78 -43.61 -36.88
C GLU A 283 -44.03 -43.88 -37.73
N LYS A 284 -44.97 -42.94 -37.76
CA LYS A 284 -46.16 -43.00 -38.63
C LYS A 284 -45.81 -43.00 -40.12
N LYS A 285 -44.72 -42.33 -40.54
CA LYS A 285 -44.25 -42.36 -41.94
C LYS A 285 -43.64 -43.72 -42.29
N ILE A 286 -42.83 -44.28 -41.40
CA ILE A 286 -42.23 -45.62 -41.57
C ILE A 286 -43.31 -46.71 -41.68
N GLU A 287 -44.36 -46.65 -40.85
CA GLU A 287 -45.49 -47.59 -40.94
C GLU A 287 -46.24 -47.49 -42.27
N LYS A 288 -46.43 -46.27 -42.80
CA LYS A 288 -47.08 -46.05 -44.10
C LYS A 288 -46.24 -46.58 -45.26
N GLU A 289 -44.94 -46.35 -45.27
CA GLU A 289 -44.04 -46.89 -46.30
C GLU A 289 -43.98 -48.43 -46.26
N ASN A 290 -43.91 -49.02 -45.08
CA ASN A 290 -43.90 -50.48 -44.92
C ASN A 290 -45.21 -51.15 -45.37
N ASN A 291 -46.36 -50.48 -45.18
CA ASN A 291 -47.65 -50.97 -45.68
C ASN A 291 -47.78 -50.77 -47.19
N SER A 292 -47.25 -49.69 -47.76
CA SER A 292 -47.23 -49.48 -49.22
C SER A 292 -46.35 -50.50 -49.97
N ASN A 293 -45.23 -50.95 -49.38
CA ASN A 293 -44.35 -51.95 -49.99
C ASN A 293 -44.91 -53.39 -49.94
N LYS A 294 -45.85 -53.68 -49.03
CA LYS A 294 -46.53 -54.98 -48.95
C LYS A 294 -47.56 -55.21 -50.06
N ASP A 295 -48.09 -54.16 -50.66
CA ASP A 295 -49.03 -54.26 -51.78
C ASP A 295 -48.32 -54.41 -53.15
N VAL A 296 -47.03 -54.05 -53.26
CA VAL A 296 -46.26 -54.17 -54.52
C VAL A 296 -45.65 -55.57 -54.71
N THR A 297 -45.57 -56.39 -53.66
CA THR A 297 -44.98 -57.76 -53.71
C THR A 297 -46.03 -58.88 -53.89
N LYS A 298 -47.28 -58.53 -54.25
CA LYS A 298 -48.39 -59.48 -54.43
C LYS A 298 -48.85 -59.68 -55.88
N GLU A 299 -48.18 -59.12 -56.88
CA GLU A 299 -48.31 -59.50 -58.30
C GLU A 299 -47.17 -60.43 -58.72
#